data_AF-A0AAP8MVS7-F1
#
_entry.id   AF-A0AAP8MVS7-F1
#
_cell.length_a   1.000
_cell.length_b   1.000
_cell.length_c   1.000
_cell.angle_alpha   90.00
_cell.angle_beta   90.00
_cell.angle_gamma   90.00
#
_symmetry.space_group_name_H-M   'P 1'
#
loop_
_entity.id
_entity.type
_entity.pdbx_description
1 polymer ?
#
loop_
_entity_poly.entity_id
_entity_poly.type
_entity_poly.pdbx_seq_one_letter_code
_entity_poly.pdbx_strand_id
1 'polypeptide(L)' 'MSASELAKQLGATSLTEVAEFHGTTTQTLRRRYEENRPSFIALVLGFKAYQAHERINDHENQT' A
#
# COMPACT_ATOMS: atom_id res chain seq x y z
N MET A 1 -16.88 -5.64 2.71
CA MET A 1 -15.66 -4.94 2.28
C MET A 1 -14.45 -5.84 2.54
N SER A 2 -13.61 -6.00 1.53
CA SER A 2 -12.41 -6.85 1.48
C SER A 2 -11.13 -6.04 1.65
N ALA A 3 -10.01 -6.72 1.90
CA ALA A 3 -8.68 -6.10 1.96
C ALA A 3 -8.34 -5.34 0.67
N SER A 4 -8.67 -5.88 -0.52
CA SER A 4 -8.44 -5.20 -1.80
C SER A 4 -9.29 -3.94 -1.96
N GLU A 5 -10.56 -3.97 -1.55
CA GLU A 5 -11.43 -2.79 -1.63
C GLU A 5 -10.94 -1.68 -0.71
N LEU A 6 -10.54 -2.03 0.53
CA LEU A 6 -9.99 -1.05 1.46
C LEU A 6 -8.65 -0.49 0.98
N ALA A 7 -7.76 -1.33 0.44
CA ALA A 7 -6.48 -0.86 -0.12
C ALA A 7 -6.70 0.18 -1.23
N LYS A 8 -7.69 -0.05 -2.11
CA LYS A 8 -8.08 0.89 -3.17
C LYS A 8 -8.63 2.20 -2.63
N GLN A 9 -9.48 2.14 -1.61
CA GLN A 9 -9.99 3.34 -0.94
C GLN A 9 -8.87 4.17 -0.30
N LEU A 10 -7.82 3.52 0.18
CA LEU A 10 -6.63 4.17 0.75
C LEU A 10 -5.63 4.65 -0.33
N GLY A 11 -5.96 4.48 -1.61
CA GLY A 11 -5.21 5.03 -2.73
C GLY A 11 -4.15 4.12 -3.34
N ALA A 12 -4.13 2.83 -2.99
CA ALA A 12 -3.37 1.82 -3.73
C ALA A 12 -4.14 1.37 -5.00
N THR A 13 -3.45 1.17 -6.10
CA THR A 13 -3.93 0.53 -7.32
C THR A 13 -4.36 -0.92 -7.08
N SER A 14 -3.53 -1.67 -6.33
CA SER A 14 -3.78 -3.08 -6.07
C SER A 14 -3.20 -3.55 -4.74
N LEU A 15 -3.67 -4.69 -4.24
CA LEU A 15 -3.08 -5.32 -3.06
C LEU A 15 -1.71 -5.95 -3.37
N THR A 16 -1.43 -6.26 -4.64
CA THR A 16 -0.19 -6.88 -5.09
C THR A 16 0.99 -5.93 -4.95
N GLU A 17 0.87 -4.68 -5.42
CA GLU A 17 1.96 -3.69 -5.29
C GLU A 17 2.28 -3.37 -3.82
N VAL A 18 1.27 -3.38 -2.94
CA VAL A 18 1.49 -3.18 -1.50
C VAL A 18 2.27 -4.37 -0.94
N ALA A 19 1.96 -5.58 -1.40
CA ALA A 19 2.68 -6.78 -0.98
C ALA A 19 4.13 -6.77 -1.47
N GLU A 20 4.36 -6.41 -2.73
CA GLU A 20 5.70 -6.28 -3.33
C GLU A 20 6.54 -5.22 -2.62
N PHE A 21 5.98 -4.05 -2.36
CA PHE A 21 6.65 -2.96 -1.64
C PHE A 21 7.13 -3.38 -0.24
N HIS A 22 6.30 -4.13 0.49
CA HIS A 22 6.64 -4.63 1.83
C HIS A 22 7.39 -5.97 1.83
N GLY A 23 7.75 -6.52 0.65
CA GLY A 23 8.42 -7.82 0.54
C GLY A 23 7.61 -8.99 1.11
N THR A 24 6.29 -8.97 0.95
CA THR A 24 5.36 -9.98 1.48
C THR A 24 4.39 -10.49 0.42
N THR A 25 3.39 -11.29 0.82
CA THR A 25 2.37 -11.82 -0.10
C THR A 25 1.00 -11.18 0.12
N THR A 26 0.15 -11.21 -0.90
CA THR A 26 -1.24 -10.76 -0.76
C THR A 26 -2.04 -11.62 0.24
N GLN A 27 -1.69 -12.89 0.44
CA GLN A 27 -2.28 -13.73 1.48
C GLN A 27 -1.94 -13.23 2.87
N THR A 28 -0.67 -12.85 3.11
CA THR A 28 -0.24 -12.24 4.38
C THR A 28 -1.01 -10.95 4.67
N LEU A 29 -1.19 -10.10 3.66
CA LEU A 29 -1.97 -8.86 3.82
C LEU A 29 -3.45 -9.12 4.11
N ARG A 30 -4.08 -10.11 3.44
CA ARG A 30 -5.47 -10.51 3.72
C ARG A 30 -5.62 -11.03 5.14
N ARG A 31 -4.71 -11.91 5.57
CA ARG A 31 -4.68 -12.44 6.94
C ARG A 31 -4.53 -11.30 7.96
N ARG A 32 -3.63 -10.36 7.71
CA ARG A 32 -3.42 -9.19 8.58
C ARG A 32 -4.62 -8.25 8.60
N TYR A 33 -5.35 -8.11 7.49
CA TYR A 33 -6.62 -7.38 7.48
C TYR A 33 -7.67 -8.00 8.41
N GLU A 34 -7.72 -9.33 8.48
CA GLU A 34 -8.64 -10.08 9.34
C GLU A 34 -8.20 -10.08 10.81
N GLU A 35 -6.91 -10.31 11.07
CA GLU A 35 -6.36 -10.44 12.43
C GLU A 35 -6.07 -9.09 13.10
N ASN A 36 -5.62 -8.10 12.32
CA ASN A 36 -5.19 -6.79 12.83
C ASN A 36 -5.34 -5.68 11.79
N ARG A 37 -6.59 -5.25 11.64
CA ARG A 37 -6.99 -4.24 10.65
C ARG A 37 -6.22 -2.89 10.76
N PRO A 38 -5.95 -2.32 11.94
CA PRO A 38 -5.11 -1.12 12.04
C PRO A 38 -3.70 -1.32 11.44
N SER A 39 -3.11 -2.48 11.69
CA SER A 39 -1.79 -2.84 11.18
C SER A 39 -1.78 -3.03 9.66
N PHE A 40 -2.88 -3.52 9.08
CA PHE A 40 -3.09 -3.53 7.63
C PHE A 40 -3.17 -2.10 7.05
N ILE A 41 -3.98 -1.22 7.65
CA ILE A 41 -4.14 0.17 7.19
C ILE A 41 -2.80 0.91 7.17
N ALA A 42 -1.99 0.75 8.23
CA ALA A 42 -0.67 1.36 8.32
C ALA A 42 0.27 0.95 7.17
N LEU A 43 0.24 -0.33 6.76
CA LEU A 43 1.05 -0.80 5.63
C LEU A 43 0.63 -0.12 4.32
N VAL A 44 -0.67 -0.01 4.07
CA VAL A 44 -1.19 0.61 2.84
C VAL A 44 -0.86 2.10 2.80
N LEU A 45 -1.04 2.81 3.92
CA LEU A 45 -0.71 4.24 4.00
C LEU A 45 0.79 4.50 3.88
N GLY A 46 1.64 3.64 4.44
CA GLY A 46 3.10 3.74 4.28
C GLY A 46 3.53 3.61 2.83
N PHE A 47 2.96 2.65 2.10
CA PHE A 47 3.15 2.52 0.65
C PHE A 47 2.70 3.77 -0.12
N LYS A 48 1.52 4.32 0.23
CA LYS A 48 1.00 5.50 -0.45
C LYS A 48 1.87 6.75 -0.24
N ALA A 49 2.38 6.93 0.98
CA ALA A 49 3.30 8.01 1.30
C ALA A 49 4.59 7.90 0.48
N TYR A 50 5.16 6.70 0.38
CA TYR A 50 6.35 6.45 -0.45
C TYR A 50 6.14 6.85 -1.92
N GLN A 51 5.04 6.40 -2.53
CA GLN A 51 4.71 6.77 -3.91
C GLN A 51 4.56 8.28 -4.11
N ALA A 52 4.01 8.99 -3.11
CA ALA A 52 3.88 10.44 -3.20
C ALA A 52 5.24 11.14 -3.17
N HIS A 53 6.19 10.64 -2.38
CA HIS A 53 7.56 11.18 -2.32
C HIS A 53 8.37 10.89 -3.59
N GLU A 54 8.32 9.70 -4.16
CA GLU A 54 9.05 9.39 -5.40
C GLU A 54 8.59 10.27 -6.57
N ARG A 55 7.28 10.51 -6.70
CA ARG A 55 6.75 11.38 -7.76
C ARG A 55 7.21 12.83 -7.65
N ILE A 56 7.53 13.30 -6.45
CA ILE A 56 8.09 14.65 -6.26
C ILE A 56 9.53 14.69 -6.74
N ASN A 57 10.34 13.68 -6.37
CA ASN A 57 11.75 13.60 -6.77
C ASN A 57 11.93 13.43 -8.29
N ASP A 58 11.04 12.68 -8.96
CA ASP A 58 11.08 12.50 -10.41
C ASP A 58 10.78 13.79 -11.18
N HIS A 59 9.98 14.69 -10.61
CA HIS A 59 9.71 16.01 -11.20
C HIS A 59 10.87 16.99 -11.02
N GLU A 60 11.57 16.95 -9.88
CA GLU A 60 12.72 17.82 -9.64
C GLU A 60 13.93 17.46 -10.52
N ASN A 61 14.09 16.19 -10.91
CA ASN A 61 15.23 15.74 -11.72
C ASN A 61 15.03 15.91 -13.25
N GLN A 62 13.88 16.46 -13.66
CA GLN A 62 13.53 16.72 -15.07
C GLN A 62 13.46 18.22 -15.43
N THR A 63 13.86 19.10 -14.51
CA THR A 63 13.87 20.57 -14.69
C THR A 63 15.28 21.13 -14.59
#